data_AF-A0A7K3YAZ1-F1
#
_entry.id   AF-A0A7K3YAZ1-F1
#
_cell.length_a   1.000
_cell.length_b   1.000
_cell.length_c   1.000
_cell.angle_alpha   90.00
_cell.angle_beta   90.00
_cell.angle_gamma   90.00
#
_symmetry.space_group_name_H-M   'P 1'
#
loop_
_entity.id
_entity.type
_entity.pdbx_description
1 polymer ?
#
loop_
_entity_poly.entity_id
_entity_poly.type
_entity_poly.pdbx_seq_one_letter_code
_entity_poly.pdbx_strand_id
1 'polypeptide(L)'
;MKRELIVEWKNGGEEAAPALSAILAEIRMLLEMEGVSVRIVETTLPGDAPALLFNGVPIEDLLDGVEVTPISCASCGLCDGETECRAIRYGGEDYDMIPPDLIGRAAVRALEME
;
A
#
# COMPACT_ATOMS: atom_id res chain seq x y z
N MET A 1 19.64 -5.45 16.57
CA MET A 1 18.39 -4.69 16.71
C MET A 1 17.30 -5.52 16.07
N LYS A 2 16.18 -5.78 16.75
CA LYS A 2 15.05 -6.45 16.09
C LYS A 2 14.40 -5.40 15.19
N ARG A 3 14.44 -5.63 13.89
CA ARG A 3 13.75 -4.81 12.90
C ARG A 3 12.28 -5.21 12.94
N GLU A 4 11.38 -4.26 13.16
CA GLU A 4 9.93 -4.47 13.13
C GLU A 4 9.34 -3.61 12.02
N LEU A 5 8.46 -4.18 11.20
CA LEU A 5 7.69 -3.46 10.20
C LEU A 5 6.22 -3.50 10.60
N ILE A 6 5.63 -2.34 10.85
CA ILE A 6 4.20 -2.18 11.10
C ILE A 6 3.55 -1.81 9.78
N VAL A 7 2.73 -2.70 9.24
CA VAL A 7 1.93 -2.45 8.03
C VAL A 7 0.52 -2.08 8.45
N GLU A 8 0.14 -0.82 8.27
CA GLU A 8 -1.18 -0.30 8.57
C GLU A 8 -2.00 -0.23 7.28
N TRP A 9 -3.06 -1.02 7.22
CA TRP A 9 -4.04 -0.99 6.15
C TRP A 9 -5.29 -0.24 6.60
N LYS A 10 -5.51 0.95 6.05
CA LYS A 10 -6.72 1.74 6.28
C LYS A 10 -7.68 1.49 5.14
N ASN A 11 -8.82 0.86 5.41
CA ASN A 11 -9.87 0.65 4.40
C ASN A 11 -11.06 1.59 4.63
N GLY A 12 -11.71 2.01 3.53
CA GLY A 12 -12.84 2.95 3.55
C GLY A 12 -14.17 2.38 4.07
N GLY A 13 -14.17 1.21 4.73
CA GLY A 13 -15.38 0.44 5.02
C GLY A 13 -15.49 -0.89 4.27
N GLU A 14 -14.56 -1.14 3.34
CA GLU A 14 -14.53 -2.34 2.51
C GLU A 14 -13.46 -3.33 2.97
N GLU A 15 -13.75 -4.63 2.87
CA GLU A 15 -12.76 -5.66 3.15
C GLU A 15 -11.54 -5.51 2.22
N ALA A 16 -10.33 -5.76 2.75
CA ALA A 16 -9.14 -5.80 1.92
C ALA A 16 -9.35 -6.78 0.77
N ALA A 17 -9.10 -6.34 -0.47
CA ALA A 17 -9.18 -7.22 -1.62
C ALA A 17 -8.33 -8.48 -1.38
N PRO A 18 -8.79 -9.68 -1.76
CA PRO A 18 -8.04 -10.92 -1.52
C PRO A 18 -6.63 -10.90 -2.12
N ALA A 19 -6.45 -10.15 -3.21
CA ALA A 19 -5.14 -9.88 -3.79
C ALA A 19 -4.20 -9.13 -2.83
N LEU A 20 -4.68 -8.08 -2.15
CA LEU A 20 -3.89 -7.33 -1.18
C LEU A 20 -3.53 -8.20 0.03
N SER A 21 -4.47 -8.97 0.54
CA SER A 21 -4.22 -9.90 1.65
C SER A 21 -3.13 -10.92 1.31
N ALA A 22 -3.18 -11.50 0.10
CA ALA A 22 -2.16 -12.43 -0.38
C ALA A 22 -0.78 -11.75 -0.47
N ILE A 23 -0.70 -10.56 -1.05
CA ILE A 23 0.56 -9.81 -1.18
C ILE A 23 1.14 -9.48 0.21
N LEU A 24 0.32 -8.99 1.14
CA LEU A 24 0.75 -8.70 2.52
C LEU A 24 1.26 -9.96 3.25
N ALA A 25 0.62 -11.10 3.02
CA ALA A 25 1.07 -12.38 3.57
C ALA A 25 2.42 -12.81 2.99
N GLU A 26 2.63 -12.64 1.68
CA GLU A 26 3.91 -12.92 1.02
C GLU A 26 5.03 -12.04 1.55
N ILE A 27 4.80 -10.73 1.66
CA ILE A 27 5.79 -9.77 2.20
C ILE A 27 6.14 -10.12 3.64
N ARG A 28 5.14 -10.40 4.47
CA ARG A 28 5.36 -10.87 5.85
C ARG A 28 6.27 -12.08 5.86
N MET A 29 5.99 -13.08 5.04
CA MET A 29 6.81 -14.30 4.98
C MET A 29 8.27 -13.99 4.58
N LEU A 30 8.48 -13.20 3.54
CA LEU A 30 9.83 -12.83 3.07
C LEU A 30 10.62 -12.06 4.13
N LEU A 31 9.99 -11.11 4.82
CA LEU A 31 10.63 -10.30 5.85
C LEU A 31 10.92 -11.09 7.14
N GLU A 32 10.00 -11.98 7.55
CA GLU A 32 10.24 -12.88 8.68
C GLU A 32 11.41 -13.83 8.43
N MET A 33 11.61 -14.27 7.18
CA MET A 33 12.79 -15.06 6.78
C MET A 33 14.10 -14.28 6.92
N GLU A 34 14.07 -12.97 6.70
CA GLU A 34 15.21 -12.05 6.91
C GLU A 34 15.37 -11.60 8.38
N GLY A 35 14.54 -12.13 9.30
CA GLY A 35 14.58 -11.81 10.73
C GLY A 35 13.90 -10.50 11.11
N VAL A 36 13.05 -9.97 10.24
CA VAL A 36 12.22 -8.78 10.49
C VAL A 36 10.84 -9.24 10.99
N SER A 37 10.38 -8.71 12.12
CA SER A 37 9.02 -8.98 12.60
C SER A 37 8.01 -8.09 11.85
N VAL A 38 6.97 -8.68 11.27
CA VAL A 38 5.94 -7.91 10.54
C VAL A 38 4.61 -7.98 11.26
N ARG A 39 4.03 -6.81 11.55
CA ARG A 39 2.71 -6.67 12.17
C ARG A 39 1.76 -5.96 11.22
N ILE A 40 0.68 -6.65 10.84
CA ILE A 40 -0.37 -6.06 10.00
C ILE A 40 -1.48 -5.54 10.90
N VAL A 41 -1.84 -4.26 10.74
CA VAL A 41 -2.90 -3.56 11.47
C VAL A 41 -3.93 -3.09 10.46
N GLU A 42 -5.09 -3.76 10.43
CA GLU A 42 -6.21 -3.31 9.62
C GLU A 42 -7.08 -2.34 10.43
N THR A 43 -7.39 -1.19 9.84
CA THR A 43 -8.25 -0.16 10.40
C THR A 43 -9.34 0.19 9.40
N THR A 44 -10.59 0.01 9.79
CA THR A 44 -11.74 0.46 9.00
C THR A 44 -12.06 1.92 9.32
N LEU A 45 -11.89 2.80 8.34
CA LEU A 45 -12.21 4.22 8.39
C LEU A 45 -13.31 4.52 7.37
N PRO A 46 -14.59 4.36 7.74
CA PRO A 46 -15.69 4.60 6.83
C PRO A 46 -15.69 6.07 6.36
N GLY A 47 -15.61 6.28 5.04
CA GLY A 47 -15.58 7.60 4.41
C GLY A 47 -14.19 8.24 4.27
N ASP A 48 -13.10 7.52 4.61
CA ASP A 48 -11.73 7.94 4.32
C ASP A 48 -11.17 7.17 3.11
N ALA A 49 -10.22 7.78 2.40
CA ALA A 49 -9.59 7.12 1.26
C ALA A 49 -8.76 5.92 1.72
N PRO A 50 -8.81 4.76 1.02
CA PRO A 50 -7.99 3.62 1.37
C PRO A 50 -6.50 3.99 1.31
N ALA A 51 -5.74 3.59 2.33
CA ALA A 51 -4.34 3.94 2.46
C ALA A 51 -3.52 2.79 3.07
N LEU A 52 -2.33 2.56 2.52
CA LEU A 52 -1.36 1.57 3.01
C LEU A 52 -0.13 2.30 3.57
N LEU A 53 0.11 2.15 4.87
CA LEU A 53 1.22 2.80 5.57
C LEU A 53 2.17 1.77 6.18
N PHE A 54 3.45 2.07 6.13
CA PHE A 54 4.55 1.25 6.60
C PHE A 54 5.29 2.07 7.66
N ASN A 55 5.23 1.63 8.92
CA ASN A 55 5.70 2.38 10.08
C ASN A 55 5.11 3.81 10.17
N GLY A 56 3.83 3.97 9.83
CA GLY A 56 3.15 5.27 9.77
C GLY A 56 3.47 6.13 8.54
N VAL A 57 4.35 5.67 7.64
CA VAL A 57 4.70 6.38 6.40
C VAL A 57 3.91 5.78 5.23
N PRO A 58 3.19 6.58 4.42
CA PRO A 58 2.47 6.06 3.27
C PRO A 58 3.45 5.45 2.25
N ILE A 59 3.07 4.32 1.66
CA ILE A 59 3.93 3.58 0.71
C ILE A 59 4.42 4.43 -0.46
N GLU A 60 3.62 5.39 -0.92
CA GLU A 60 4.00 6.33 -1.99
C GLU A 60 5.19 7.22 -1.63
N ASP A 61 5.37 7.57 -0.35
CA ASP A 61 6.48 8.38 0.14
C ASP A 61 7.77 7.56 0.32
N LEU A 62 7.62 6.24 0.47
CA LEU A 62 8.73 5.28 0.56
C LEU A 62 9.27 4.87 -0.82
N LEU A 63 8.50 5.13 -1.88
CA LEU A 63 8.84 4.78 -3.25
C LEU A 63 9.38 5.99 -4.01
N ASP A 64 10.70 6.04 -4.17
CA ASP A 64 11.35 7.07 -4.98
C ASP A 64 10.93 6.92 -6.46
N GLY A 65 10.40 8.00 -7.06
CA GLY A 65 9.92 8.02 -8.45
C GLY A 65 8.52 7.45 -8.68
N VAL A 66 7.70 7.31 -7.62
CA VAL A 66 6.25 7.12 -7.76
C VAL A 66 5.55 8.48 -7.89
N GLU A 67 4.77 8.66 -8.95
CA GLU A 67 3.82 9.77 -9.06
C GLU A 67 2.40 9.23 -8.84
N VAL A 68 1.77 9.63 -7.74
CA VAL A 68 0.35 9.34 -7.51
C VAL A 68 -0.47 10.35 -8.29
N THR A 69 -1.14 9.88 -9.34
CA THR A 69 -2.03 10.72 -10.13
C THR A 69 -3.48 10.46 -9.70
N PRO A 70 -4.21 11.48 -9.21
CA PRO A 70 -5.64 11.33 -8.98
C PRO A 70 -6.31 11.12 -10.34
N ILE A 71 -6.89 9.95 -10.55
CA ILE A 71 -7.68 9.69 -11.75
C ILE A 71 -9.07 10.25 -11.48
N SER A 72 -9.39 11.38 -12.09
CA SER A 72 -10.77 11.84 -12.16
C SER A 72 -11.54 10.80 -12.99
N CYS A 73 -12.55 10.14 -12.41
CA CYS A 73 -13.29 9.03 -13.04
C CYS A 73 -14.23 9.51 -14.19
N ALA A 74 -13.68 10.19 -15.20
CA ALA A 74 -14.40 10.64 -16.38
C ALA A 74 -14.48 9.57 -17.49
N SER A 75 -13.93 8.36 -17.30
CA SER A 75 -13.94 7.30 -18.33
C SER A 75 -14.35 5.91 -17.85
N CYS A 76 -14.70 5.73 -16.57
CA CYS A 76 -14.99 4.42 -15.98
C CYS A 76 -16.49 4.05 -15.99
N GLY A 77 -17.41 5.02 -15.96
CA GLY A 77 -18.86 4.77 -15.93
C GLY A 77 -19.37 3.94 -14.73
N LEU A 78 -18.51 3.66 -13.73
CA LEU A 78 -18.78 2.73 -12.62
C LEU A 78 -18.66 3.35 -11.22
N CYS A 79 -18.14 4.57 -11.09
CA CYS A 79 -17.99 5.23 -9.78
C CYS A 79 -19.02 6.33 -9.64
N ASP A 80 -19.90 6.19 -8.65
CA ASP A 80 -20.91 7.19 -8.25
C ASP A 80 -20.24 8.36 -7.50
N GLY A 81 -19.18 8.97 -8.06
CA GLY A 81 -18.65 10.26 -7.60
C GLY A 81 -18.07 10.36 -6.17
N GLU A 82 -18.05 9.31 -5.35
CA GLU A 82 -17.60 9.37 -3.95
C GLU A 82 -16.13 8.96 -3.75
N THR A 83 -15.57 8.19 -4.69
CA THR A 83 -14.25 7.57 -4.55
C THR A 83 -13.26 8.15 -5.57
N GLU A 84 -12.25 8.87 -5.08
CA GLU A 84 -11.10 9.27 -5.90
C GLU A 84 -10.24 8.02 -6.20
N CYS A 85 -10.39 7.45 -7.39
CA CYS A 85 -9.47 6.42 -7.88
C CYS A 85 -8.06 7.03 -8.04
N ARG A 86 -7.04 6.38 -7.48
CA ARG A 86 -5.64 6.83 -7.58
C ARG A 86 -4.86 5.85 -8.44
N ALA A 87 -4.24 6.33 -9.51
CA ALA A 87 -3.24 5.56 -10.27
C ALA A 87 -1.85 5.86 -9.71
N ILE A 88 -1.05 4.81 -9.59
CA ILE A 88 0.37 4.91 -9.29
C ILE A 88 1.12 4.85 -10.61
N ARG A 89 1.82 5.93 -10.95
CA ARG A 89 2.77 5.91 -12.06
C ARG A 89 4.15 5.55 -11.52
N TYR A 90 4.72 4.44 -11.96
CA TYR A 90 6.06 4.00 -11.59
C TYR A 90 6.85 3.56 -12.83
N GLY A 91 8.09 4.05 -12.99
CA GLY A 91 8.92 3.69 -14.14
C GLY A 91 8.37 4.13 -15.51
N GLY A 92 7.39 5.05 -15.53
CA GLY A 92 6.70 5.49 -16.73
C GLY A 92 5.44 4.70 -17.10
N GLU A 93 5.07 3.69 -16.31
CA GLU A 93 3.84 2.89 -16.47
C GLU A 93 2.81 3.24 -15.41
N ASP A 94 1.52 3.25 -15.80
CA ASP A 94 0.40 3.54 -14.90
C ASP A 94 -0.17 2.21 -14.35
N TYR A 95 -0.20 2.09 -13.03
CA TYR A 95 -0.73 0.93 -12.31
C TYR A 95 -1.98 1.31 -11.52
N ASP A 96 -3.03 0.50 -11.67
CA ASP A 96 -4.28 0.61 -10.91
C ASP A 96 -4.13 0.11 -9.46
N MET A 97 -3.16 -0.78 -9.22
CA MET A 97 -2.82 -1.34 -7.91
C MET A 97 -1.30 -1.41 -7.75
N ILE A 98 -0.81 -1.22 -6.52
CA ILE A 98 0.64 -1.22 -6.22
C ILE A 98 1.22 -2.62 -6.51
N PRO A 99 2.18 -2.76 -7.43
CA PRO A 99 2.77 -4.06 -7.71
C PRO A 99 3.56 -4.60 -6.49
N PRO A 100 3.58 -5.93 -6.28
CA PRO A 100 4.20 -6.55 -5.11
C PRO A 100 5.69 -6.24 -4.95
N ASP A 101 6.41 -6.07 -6.06
CA ASP A 101 7.83 -5.67 -6.05
C ASP A 101 8.03 -4.30 -5.38
N LEU A 102 7.13 -3.34 -5.62
CA LEU A 102 7.20 -2.01 -5.00
C LEU A 102 6.85 -2.05 -3.54
N ILE A 103 5.85 -2.85 -3.16
CA ILE A 103 5.51 -3.02 -1.75
C ILE A 103 6.70 -3.62 -0.99
N GLY A 104 7.43 -4.57 -1.57
CA GLY A 104 8.69 -5.08 -1.01
C GLY A 104 9.78 -4.00 -0.87
N ARG A 105 9.97 -3.14 -1.88
CA ARG A 105 10.94 -2.03 -1.82
C ARG A 105 10.60 -1.02 -0.73
N ALA A 106 9.32 -0.65 -0.63
CA ALA A 106 8.84 0.25 0.41
C ALA A 106 9.06 -0.34 1.81
N ALA A 107 8.87 -1.66 1.98
CA ALA A 107 9.17 -2.36 3.23
C ALA A 107 10.62 -2.18 3.65
N VAL A 108 11.54 -2.45 2.71
CA VAL A 108 12.98 -2.30 2.96
C VAL A 108 13.31 -0.84 3.29
N ARG A 109 12.75 0.11 2.54
CA ARG A 109 12.97 1.54 2.77
C ARG A 109 12.50 1.99 4.14
N ALA A 110 11.31 1.58 4.57
CA ALA A 110 10.78 1.88 5.90
C ALA A 110 11.70 1.35 7.01
N LEU A 111 12.30 0.18 6.81
CA LEU A 111 13.24 -0.44 7.76
C LEU A 111 14.63 0.22 7.78
N GLU A 112 15.00 0.96 6.73
CA GLU A 112 16.25 1.74 6.69
C GLU A 112 16.11 3.12 7.38
N MET A 113 14.87 3.58 7.60
CA MET A 113 14.57 4.87 8.21
C MET A 113 14.51 4.82 9.75
N GLU A 114 14.59 3.63 10.35
CA GLU A 114 14.68 3.37 11.81
C GLU A 114 16.11 3.23 12.33
#